data_AF-A0A452SKW1-F1
#
_entry.id   AF-A0A452SKW1-F1
#
_cell.length_a   1.000
_cell.length_b   1.000
_cell.length_c   1.000
_cell.angle_alpha   90.00
_cell.angle_beta   90.00
_cell.angle_gamma   90.00
#
_symmetry.space_group_name_H-M   'P 1'
#
loop_
_entity.id
_entity.type
_entity.pdbx_description
1 polymer ?
#
loop_
_entity_poly.entity_id
_entity_poly.type
_entity_poly.pdbx_seq_one_letter_code
_entity_poly.pdbx_strand_id
1 'polypeptide(L)'
;MHKAAGQGHIECLQWIIKMGADSNITNKAGEKPSDVAKRFAHLAAVKLLEGLQKYDIDDKNEIDENDIKFFLRHGVEGSTDAKDDLCLSESDKTDARMRAYKKIVELRHMLEIAESNYKHLGGITEEDLKQKKEQLEFEKTIKELQGQLEYERLRREKLEGQLDEYRAEVDQLRETLEKIQVPNFAVVGVLLNN
;
A
#
# COMPACT_ATOMS: atom_id res chain seq x y z
N MET A 1 -9.64 10.81 -46.60
CA MET A 1 -9.58 9.85 -45.48
C MET A 1 -8.22 9.87 -44.77
N HIS A 2 -7.10 9.58 -45.45
CA HIS A 2 -5.76 9.54 -44.82
C HIS A 2 -5.35 10.81 -44.07
N LYS A 3 -5.65 11.99 -44.61
CA LYS A 3 -5.36 13.27 -43.91
C LYS A 3 -6.15 13.43 -42.62
N ALA A 4 -7.44 13.07 -42.61
CA ALA A 4 -8.27 13.11 -41.40
C ALA A 4 -7.78 12.09 -40.36
N ALA A 5 -7.31 10.92 -40.83
CA ALA A 5 -6.74 9.88 -39.98
C ALA A 5 -5.42 10.30 -39.32
N GLY A 6 -4.51 10.92 -40.09
CA GLY A 6 -3.23 11.41 -39.56
C GLY A 6 -3.32 12.65 -38.67
N GLN A 7 -4.48 13.31 -38.63
CA GLN A 7 -4.77 14.43 -37.71
C GLN A 7 -5.70 14.02 -36.56
N GLY A 8 -6.15 12.76 -36.53
CA GLY A 8 -7.06 12.25 -35.49
C GLY A 8 -8.47 12.86 -35.51
N HIS A 9 -8.94 13.43 -36.62
CA HIS A 9 -10.26 14.06 -36.72
C HIS A 9 -11.38 13.03 -36.86
N ILE A 10 -11.90 12.60 -35.71
CA ILE A 10 -12.89 11.51 -35.59
C ILE A 10 -14.20 11.83 -36.30
N GLU A 11 -14.73 13.05 -36.14
CA GLU A 11 -16.00 13.48 -36.70
C GLU A 11 -15.95 13.47 -38.23
N CYS A 12 -14.82 13.93 -38.79
CA CYS A 12 -14.57 13.87 -40.23
C CYS A 12 -14.51 12.43 -40.73
N LEU A 13 -13.83 11.54 -40.00
CA LEU A 13 -13.74 10.12 -40.37
C LEU A 13 -15.11 9.43 -40.31
N GLN A 14 -15.90 9.67 -39.26
CA GLN A 14 -17.25 9.14 -39.13
C GLN A 14 -18.16 9.59 -40.27
N TRP A 15 -18.09 10.87 -40.63
CA TRP A 15 -18.88 11.41 -41.74
C TRP A 15 -18.47 10.80 -43.09
N ILE A 16 -17.17 10.66 -43.35
CA ILE A 16 -16.64 10.05 -44.59
C ILE A 16 -17.07 8.56 -44.68
N ILE A 17 -16.99 7.79 -43.60
CA ILE A 17 -17.45 6.39 -43.55
C ILE A 17 -18.96 6.31 -43.79
N LYS A 18 -19.74 7.20 -43.16
CA LYS A 18 -21.20 7.27 -43.33
C LYS A 18 -21.62 7.55 -44.77
N MET A 19 -20.80 8.28 -45.53
CA MET A 19 -21.01 8.55 -46.96
C MET A 19 -20.59 7.38 -47.87
N GLY A 20 -20.26 6.21 -47.30
CA GLY A 20 -19.94 4.99 -48.05
C GLY A 20 -18.50 4.94 -48.55
N ALA A 21 -17.59 5.75 -47.99
CA ALA A 21 -16.19 5.67 -48.36
C ALA A 21 -15.55 4.37 -47.85
N ASP A 22 -14.79 3.71 -48.71
CA ASP A 22 -14.02 2.51 -48.34
C ASP A 22 -12.87 2.87 -47.40
N SER A 23 -12.86 2.28 -46.20
CA SER A 23 -11.81 2.49 -45.20
C SER A 23 -10.50 1.74 -45.50
N ASN A 24 -10.47 0.89 -46.53
CA ASN A 24 -9.29 0.12 -46.93
C ASN A 24 -8.44 0.76 -48.04
N ILE A 25 -8.77 1.98 -48.47
CA ILE A 25 -8.05 2.67 -49.55
C ILE A 25 -6.58 2.93 -49.21
N THR A 26 -5.67 2.63 -50.12
CA THR A 26 -4.23 2.88 -49.91
C THR A 26 -3.79 4.21 -50.53
N ASN A 27 -2.87 4.91 -49.87
CA ASN A 27 -2.24 6.11 -50.42
C ASN A 27 -1.05 5.75 -51.34
N LYS A 28 -0.33 6.75 -51.86
CA LYS A 28 0.85 6.54 -52.73
C LYS A 28 1.99 5.76 -52.06
N ALA A 29 2.01 5.69 -50.73
CA ALA A 29 2.96 4.92 -49.94
C ALA A 29 2.44 3.51 -49.58
N GLY A 30 1.27 3.12 -50.07
CA GLY A 30 0.63 1.84 -49.74
C GLY A 30 -0.05 1.80 -48.37
N GLU A 31 -0.12 2.91 -47.64
CA GLU A 31 -0.71 2.97 -46.29
C GLU A 31 -2.24 3.08 -46.37
N LYS A 32 -2.96 2.33 -45.52
CA LYS A 32 -4.38 2.55 -45.25
C LYS A 32 -4.58 3.77 -44.36
N PRO A 33 -5.79 4.35 -44.26
CA PRO A 33 -6.05 5.45 -43.35
C PRO A 33 -5.75 5.06 -41.89
N SER A 34 -6.01 3.80 -41.49
CA SER A 34 -5.66 3.26 -40.17
C SER A 34 -4.15 3.29 -39.90
N ASP A 35 -3.33 2.98 -40.90
CA ASP A 35 -1.86 2.95 -40.77
C ASP A 35 -1.31 4.36 -40.57
N VAL A 36 -1.89 5.35 -41.27
CA VAL A 36 -1.57 6.76 -41.05
C VAL A 36 -1.97 7.19 -39.64
N ALA A 37 -3.15 6.80 -39.14
CA ALA A 37 -3.55 7.09 -37.77
C ALA A 37 -2.62 6.44 -36.71
N LYS A 38 -2.13 5.22 -36.97
CA LYS A 38 -1.13 4.54 -36.11
C LYS A 38 0.19 5.32 -36.07
N ARG A 39 0.70 5.74 -37.24
CA ARG A 39 1.96 6.49 -37.36
C ARG A 39 1.96 7.80 -36.56
N PHE A 40 0.80 8.43 -36.41
CA PHE A 40 0.61 9.66 -35.62
C PHE A 40 -0.02 9.40 -34.23
N ALA A 41 -0.07 8.14 -33.77
CA ALA A 41 -0.57 7.73 -32.45
C ALA A 41 -2.04 8.14 -32.13
N HIS A 42 -2.90 8.28 -33.14
CA HIS A 42 -4.30 8.64 -32.96
C HIS A 42 -5.19 7.40 -32.73
N LEU A 43 -5.13 6.83 -31.53
CA LEU A 43 -5.81 5.57 -31.16
C LEU A 43 -7.32 5.57 -31.43
N ALA A 44 -8.02 6.67 -31.18
CA ALA A 44 -9.46 6.78 -31.44
C ALA A 44 -9.79 6.67 -32.93
N ALA A 45 -8.93 7.22 -33.80
CA ALA A 45 -9.09 7.14 -35.24
C ALA A 45 -8.81 5.71 -35.75
N VAL A 46 -7.81 5.03 -35.17
CA VAL A 46 -7.51 3.62 -35.46
C VAL A 46 -8.72 2.74 -35.14
N LYS A 47 -9.29 2.86 -33.94
CA LYS A 47 -10.48 2.09 -33.52
C LYS A 47 -11.67 2.30 -34.45
N LEU A 48 -11.87 3.53 -34.92
CA LEU A 48 -12.95 3.86 -35.85
C LEU A 48 -12.72 3.25 -37.25
N LEU A 49 -11.50 3.31 -37.76
CA LEU A 49 -11.15 2.92 -39.12
C LEU A 49 -10.99 1.41 -39.31
N GLU A 50 -10.51 0.69 -38.29
CA GLU A 50 -10.35 -0.76 -38.32
C GLU A 50 -11.66 -1.52 -38.03
N GLY A 51 -12.71 -0.81 -37.64
CA GLY A 51 -13.98 -1.39 -37.23
C GLY A 51 -13.90 -2.04 -35.85
N LEU A 52 -14.97 -1.94 -35.08
CA LEU A 52 -15.12 -2.52 -33.73
C LEU A 52 -15.02 -4.06 -33.64
N GLN A 53 -14.50 -4.74 -34.67
CA GLN A 53 -14.28 -6.18 -34.72
C GLN A 53 -12.84 -6.48 -35.14
N LYS A 54 -11.92 -6.44 -34.16
CA LYS A 54 -10.64 -7.19 -34.14
C LYS A 54 -9.77 -6.91 -32.91
N TYR A 55 -10.19 -6.03 -32.03
CA TYR A 55 -9.77 -6.10 -30.63
C TYR A 55 -10.83 -6.90 -29.88
N ASP A 56 -10.80 -8.22 -30.05
CA ASP A 56 -11.11 -9.09 -28.91
C ASP A 56 -10.05 -8.72 -27.87
N ILE A 57 -10.41 -7.82 -26.96
CA ILE A 57 -9.74 -7.76 -25.68
C ILE A 57 -10.21 -9.04 -25.02
N ASP A 58 -9.44 -10.11 -25.24
CA ASP A 58 -9.56 -11.34 -24.48
C ASP A 58 -9.21 -10.98 -23.03
N ASP A 59 -10.23 -10.55 -22.31
CA ASP A 59 -10.21 -10.10 -20.91
C ASP A 59 -10.04 -11.28 -19.95
N LYS A 60 -9.40 -12.37 -20.40
CA LYS A 60 -9.15 -13.60 -19.64
C LYS A 60 -7.86 -14.33 -20.02
N ASN A 61 -6.82 -13.64 -20.46
CA ASN A 61 -5.48 -14.20 -20.40
C ASN A 61 -4.74 -13.58 -19.23
N GLU A 62 -4.62 -14.36 -18.16
CA GLU A 62 -3.46 -14.29 -17.25
C GLU A 62 -2.24 -14.04 -18.13
N ILE A 63 -1.54 -12.92 -17.89
CA ILE A 63 -0.29 -12.63 -18.57
C ILE A 63 0.67 -13.72 -18.08
N ASP A 64 0.83 -14.77 -18.88
CA ASP A 64 1.92 -15.71 -18.68
C ASP A 64 3.20 -14.93 -18.89
N GLU A 65 3.97 -14.74 -17.83
CA GLU A 65 5.27 -14.06 -17.87
C GLU A 65 6.24 -14.74 -18.86
N ASN A 66 5.92 -15.95 -19.34
CA ASN A 66 6.65 -16.66 -20.40
C ASN A 66 6.06 -16.53 -21.81
N ASP A 67 4.91 -15.87 -22.02
CA ASP A 67 4.39 -15.62 -23.36
C ASP A 67 5.10 -14.43 -24.01
N ILE A 68 6.33 -14.71 -24.44
CA ILE A 68 7.21 -13.82 -25.20
C ILE A 68 6.48 -13.22 -26.42
N LYS A 69 5.46 -13.91 -26.95
CA LYS A 69 4.72 -13.53 -28.16
C LYS A 69 3.83 -12.30 -27.94
N PHE A 70 3.33 -12.10 -26.72
CA PHE A 70 2.58 -10.90 -26.33
C PHE A 70 3.48 -9.65 -26.39
N PHE A 71 4.69 -9.75 -25.84
CA PHE A 71 5.67 -8.67 -25.83
C PHE A 71 6.27 -8.39 -27.21
N LEU A 72 6.47 -9.41 -28.05
CA LEU A 72 6.93 -9.23 -29.44
C LEU A 72 5.92 -8.46 -30.30
N ARG A 73 4.62 -8.64 -30.06
CA ARG A 73 3.55 -8.05 -30.89
C ARG A 73 3.23 -6.59 -30.55
N HIS A 74 3.53 -6.18 -29.32
CA HIS A 74 3.20 -4.86 -28.79
C HIS A 74 4.42 -4.03 -28.38
N GLY A 75 5.63 -4.50 -28.70
CA GLY A 75 6.86 -3.71 -28.58
C GLY A 75 6.77 -2.44 -29.41
N VAL A 76 6.70 -1.30 -28.73
CA VAL A 76 6.59 0.02 -29.34
C VAL A 76 7.83 0.27 -30.19
N GLU A 77 7.60 0.42 -31.50
CA GLU A 77 8.56 0.84 -32.53
C GLU A 77 9.26 2.13 -32.11
N GLY A 78 10.40 1.98 -31.43
CA GLY A 78 11.26 3.08 -30.99
C GLY A 78 12.73 2.93 -31.40
N SER A 79 13.05 1.92 -32.20
CA SER A 79 14.35 1.84 -32.87
C SER A 79 14.11 1.36 -34.30
N THR A 80 14.06 2.31 -35.22
CA THR A 80 14.44 2.06 -36.61
C THR A 80 15.80 1.35 -36.61
N ASP A 81 15.92 0.32 -37.47
CA ASP A 81 17.16 -0.28 -38.02
C ASP A 81 17.93 -1.40 -37.30
N ALA A 82 17.26 -2.40 -36.71
CA ALA A 82 17.85 -3.74 -36.63
C ALA A 82 16.81 -4.85 -36.79
N LYS A 83 16.76 -5.44 -37.98
CA LYS A 83 15.98 -6.66 -38.29
C LYS A 83 16.77 -7.95 -37.99
N ASP A 84 17.67 -7.90 -37.03
CA ASP A 84 18.40 -9.08 -36.60
C ASP A 84 18.07 -9.28 -35.12
N ASP A 85 17.63 -10.48 -34.77
CA ASP A 85 17.40 -10.90 -33.41
C ASP A 85 18.70 -10.70 -32.63
N LEU A 86 18.85 -9.54 -31.99
CA LEU A 86 20.01 -9.24 -31.18
C LEU A 86 19.91 -10.12 -29.94
N CYS A 87 20.47 -11.32 -30.06
CA CYS A 87 20.72 -12.24 -28.97
C CYS A 87 21.74 -11.53 -28.05
N LEU A 88 21.23 -10.63 -27.21
CA LEU A 88 22.03 -9.82 -26.30
C LEU A 88 22.90 -10.77 -25.49
N SER A 89 24.21 -10.57 -25.55
CA SER A 89 25.13 -11.28 -24.67
C SER A 89 24.69 -11.05 -23.22
N GLU A 90 24.98 -12.00 -22.32
CA GLU A 90 24.74 -11.78 -20.90
C GLU A 90 25.39 -10.47 -20.40
N SER A 91 26.51 -10.06 -21.02
CA SER A 91 27.14 -8.76 -20.81
C SER A 91 26.26 -7.56 -21.18
N ASP A 92 25.54 -7.63 -22.30
CA ASP A 92 24.69 -6.52 -22.77
C ASP A 92 23.44 -6.38 -21.89
N LYS A 93 22.91 -7.50 -21.40
CA LYS A 93 21.81 -7.52 -20.43
C LYS A 93 22.25 -6.92 -19.09
N THR A 94 23.45 -7.24 -18.61
CA THR A 94 23.98 -6.63 -17.39
C THR A 94 24.19 -5.13 -17.53
N ASP A 95 24.68 -4.66 -18.67
CA ASP A 95 24.88 -3.24 -18.93
C ASP A 95 23.55 -2.49 -19.05
N ALA A 96 22.54 -3.09 -19.69
CA ALA A 96 21.19 -2.55 -19.73
C ALA A 96 20.57 -2.42 -18.33
N ARG A 97 20.70 -3.47 -17.48
CA ARG A 97 20.26 -3.42 -16.08
C ARG A 97 21.00 -2.34 -15.29
N MET A 98 22.30 -2.20 -15.50
CA MET A 98 23.10 -1.18 -14.82
C MET A 98 22.64 0.24 -15.20
N ARG A 99 22.38 0.49 -16.49
CA ARG A 99 21.83 1.77 -16.95
C ARG A 99 20.44 2.04 -16.37
N ALA A 100 19.56 1.03 -16.36
CA ALA A 100 18.23 1.15 -15.78
C ALA A 100 18.28 1.46 -14.28
N TYR A 101 19.13 0.75 -13.52
CA TYR A 101 19.34 1.01 -12.11
C TYR A 101 19.88 2.41 -11.84
N LYS A 102 20.89 2.85 -12.59
CA LYS A 102 21.41 4.23 -12.50
C LYS A 102 20.30 5.25 -12.72
N LYS A 103 19.41 4.99 -13.69
CA LYS A 103 18.27 5.88 -13.94
C LYS A 103 17.27 5.91 -12.79
N ILE A 104 16.99 4.76 -12.16
CA ILE A 104 16.15 4.69 -10.96
C ILE A 104 16.74 5.54 -9.84
N VAL A 105 18.05 5.45 -9.60
CA VAL A 105 18.72 6.25 -8.55
C VAL A 105 18.62 7.75 -8.85
N GLU A 106 18.89 8.17 -10.09
CA GLU A 106 18.74 9.57 -10.51
C GLU A 106 17.31 10.09 -10.30
N LEU A 107 16.30 9.30 -10.71
CA LEU A 107 14.91 9.70 -10.58
C LEU A 107 14.44 9.76 -9.13
N ARG A 108 14.91 8.84 -8.27
CA ARG A 108 14.65 8.91 -6.82
C ARG A 108 15.20 10.20 -6.22
N HIS A 109 16.42 10.58 -6.55
CA HIS A 109 17.00 11.83 -6.06
C HIS A 109 16.21 13.06 -6.52
N MET A 110 15.77 13.08 -7.79
CA MET A 110 14.91 14.15 -8.29
C MET A 110 13.55 14.20 -7.59
N LEU A 111 12.98 13.04 -7.27
CA LEU A 111 11.73 12.94 -6.52
C LEU A 111 11.90 13.50 -5.10
N GLU A 112 12.97 13.13 -4.40
CA GLU A 112 13.28 13.67 -3.06
C GLU A 112 13.37 15.20 -3.07
N ILE A 113 14.03 15.79 -4.07
CA ILE A 113 14.10 17.24 -4.23
C ILE A 113 12.71 17.83 -4.48
N ALA A 114 11.90 17.21 -5.34
CA ALA A 114 10.55 17.68 -5.64
C ALA A 114 9.64 17.62 -4.42
N GLU A 115 9.68 16.54 -3.64
CA GLU A 115 8.94 16.37 -2.39
C GLU A 115 9.38 17.40 -1.35
N SER A 116 10.69 17.61 -1.18
CA SER A 116 11.22 18.63 -0.31
C SER A 116 10.71 20.02 -0.69
N ASN A 117 10.77 20.39 -1.98
CA ASN A 117 10.27 21.67 -2.46
C ASN A 117 8.75 21.81 -2.23
N TYR A 118 7.99 20.76 -2.49
CA TYR A 118 6.55 20.72 -2.22
C TYR A 118 6.26 20.97 -0.74
N LYS A 119 7.00 20.32 0.17
CA LYS A 119 6.90 20.56 1.63
C LYS A 119 7.26 22.00 2.02
N HIS A 120 8.33 22.57 1.45
CA HIS A 120 8.71 23.97 1.71
C HIS A 120 7.64 24.97 1.26
N LEU A 121 6.87 24.64 0.23
CA LEU A 121 5.72 25.44 -0.25
C LEU A 121 4.43 25.19 0.56
N GLY A 122 4.50 24.42 1.64
CA GLY A 122 3.34 24.09 2.49
C GLY A 122 2.52 22.90 2.00
N GLY A 123 3.04 22.15 1.03
CA GLY A 123 2.49 20.87 0.61
C GLY A 123 2.64 19.79 1.68
N ILE A 124 1.69 18.86 1.75
CA ILE A 124 1.71 17.73 2.69
C ILE A 124 1.77 16.45 1.86
N THR A 125 2.81 15.63 2.04
CA THR A 125 2.93 14.39 1.26
C THR A 125 2.00 13.30 1.79
N GLU A 126 1.75 12.27 0.99
CA GLU A 126 0.96 11.11 1.42
C GLU A 126 1.59 10.41 2.64
N GLU A 127 2.93 10.38 2.69
CA GLU A 127 3.70 9.86 3.81
C GLU A 127 3.44 10.64 5.09
N ASP A 128 3.45 11.97 5.02
CA ASP A 128 3.17 12.83 6.18
C ASP A 128 1.74 12.59 6.71
N LEU A 129 0.76 12.43 5.82
CA LEU A 129 -0.62 12.09 6.20
C LEU A 129 -0.72 10.72 6.86
N LYS A 130 0.01 9.73 6.35
CA LYS A 130 0.04 8.38 6.90
C LYS A 130 0.68 8.38 8.29
N GLN A 131 1.84 9.01 8.45
CA GLN A 131 2.51 9.16 9.74
C GLN A 131 1.62 9.86 10.76
N LYS A 132 0.92 10.92 10.36
CA LYS A 132 0.00 11.63 11.26
C LYS A 132 -1.17 10.76 11.71
N LYS A 133 -1.71 9.90 10.83
CA LYS A 133 -2.75 8.92 11.20
C LYS A 133 -2.22 7.90 12.20
N GLU A 134 -1.06 7.32 11.92
CA GLU A 134 -0.41 6.35 12.82
C GLU A 134 -0.10 6.98 14.18
N GLN A 135 0.44 8.20 14.23
CA GLN A 135 0.66 8.94 15.47
C GLN A 135 -0.63 9.11 16.28
N LEU A 136 -1.72 9.47 15.62
CA LEU A 136 -3.02 9.66 16.27
C LEU A 136 -3.61 8.34 16.80
N GLU A 137 -3.35 7.22 16.13
CA GLU A 137 -3.69 5.87 16.61
C GLU A 137 -2.84 5.48 17.83
N PHE A 138 -1.53 5.74 17.81
CA PHE A 138 -0.66 5.52 18.96
C PHE A 138 -1.04 6.39 20.15
N GLU A 139 -1.39 7.66 19.93
CA GLU A 139 -1.82 8.55 21.01
C GLU A 139 -3.10 8.05 21.69
N LYS A 140 -4.07 7.56 20.90
CA LYS A 140 -5.29 6.94 21.42
C LYS A 140 -5.00 5.70 22.26
N THR A 141 -4.13 4.81 21.77
CA THR A 141 -3.77 3.58 22.49
C THR A 141 -3.02 3.88 23.78
N ILE A 142 -2.08 4.83 23.77
CA ILE A 142 -1.39 5.30 24.98
C ILE A 142 -2.39 5.82 26.01
N LYS A 143 -3.34 6.65 25.59
CA LYS A 143 -4.35 7.22 26.48
C LYS A 143 -5.25 6.14 27.09
N GLU A 144 -5.63 5.13 26.31
CA GLU A 144 -6.41 3.99 26.81
C GLU A 144 -5.62 3.18 27.84
N LEU A 145 -4.35 2.85 27.54
CA LEU A 145 -3.47 2.11 28.45
C LEU A 145 -3.19 2.89 29.74
N GLN A 146 -3.05 4.21 29.67
CA GLN A 146 -2.93 5.07 30.85
C GLN A 146 -4.17 4.97 31.74
N GLY A 147 -5.37 5.02 31.15
CA GLY A 147 -6.61 4.84 31.90
C GLY A 147 -6.73 3.45 32.55
N GLN A 148 -6.33 2.39 31.85
CA GLN A 148 -6.29 1.03 32.41
C GLN A 148 -5.27 0.94 33.58
N LEU A 149 -4.11 1.56 33.43
CA LEU A 149 -3.09 1.59 34.48
C LEU A 149 -3.57 2.35 35.73
N GLU A 150 -4.23 3.49 35.55
CA GLU A 150 -4.83 4.25 36.66
C GLU A 150 -5.91 3.45 37.37
N TYR A 151 -6.77 2.76 36.62
CA TYR A 151 -7.79 1.88 37.17
C TYR A 151 -7.16 0.76 38.03
N GLU A 152 -6.15 0.07 37.51
CA GLU A 152 -5.47 -1.01 38.24
C GLU A 152 -4.70 -0.49 39.47
N ARG A 153 -4.13 0.74 39.41
CA ARG A 153 -3.51 1.39 40.58
C ARG A 153 -4.52 1.64 41.69
N LEU A 154 -5.66 2.25 41.36
CA LEU A 154 -6.73 2.52 42.32
C LEU A 154 -7.28 1.22 42.91
N ARG A 155 -7.44 0.19 42.07
CA ARG A 155 -7.87 -1.14 42.51
C ARG A 155 -6.87 -1.78 43.48
N ARG A 156 -5.57 -1.67 43.23
CA ARG A 156 -4.52 -2.14 44.16
C ARG A 156 -4.54 -1.40 45.47
N GLU A 157 -4.61 -0.07 45.45
CA GLU A 157 -4.66 0.75 46.67
C GLU A 157 -5.85 0.35 47.56
N LYS A 158 -7.02 0.10 46.96
CA LYS A 158 -8.20 -0.39 47.69
C LYS A 158 -7.97 -1.78 48.31
N LEU A 159 -7.33 -2.69 47.59
CA LEU A 159 -7.02 -4.04 48.10
C LEU A 159 -5.96 -4.00 49.20
N GLU A 160 -4.97 -3.11 49.10
CA GLU A 160 -3.95 -2.89 50.13
C GLU A 160 -4.59 -2.37 51.42
N GLY A 161 -5.52 -1.40 51.32
CA GLY A 161 -6.29 -0.93 52.47
C GLY A 161 -7.08 -2.06 53.17
N GLN A 162 -7.74 -2.92 52.39
CA GLN A 162 -8.44 -4.10 52.92
C GLN A 162 -7.49 -5.10 53.59
N LEU A 163 -6.30 -5.31 53.02
CA LEU A 163 -5.31 -6.20 53.63
C LEU A 163 -4.80 -5.66 54.96
N ASP A 164 -4.61 -4.34 55.08
CA ASP A 164 -4.19 -3.72 56.33
C ASP A 164 -5.29 -3.77 57.41
N GLU A 165 -6.56 -3.63 57.03
CA GLU A 165 -7.71 -3.87 57.92
C GLU A 165 -7.70 -5.32 58.46
N TYR A 166 -7.60 -6.31 57.58
CA TYR A 166 -7.54 -7.72 57.99
C TYR A 166 -6.31 -8.04 58.85
N ARG A 167 -5.15 -7.42 58.59
CA ARG A 167 -3.95 -7.57 59.44
C ARG A 167 -4.22 -7.05 60.85
N ALA A 168 -4.82 -5.87 60.96
CA ALA A 168 -5.17 -5.29 62.27
C ALA A 168 -6.19 -6.17 63.03
N GLU A 169 -7.19 -6.73 62.35
CA GLU A 169 -8.14 -7.67 62.95
C GLU A 169 -7.44 -8.94 63.46
N VAL A 170 -6.54 -9.52 62.66
CA VAL A 170 -5.76 -10.70 63.06
C VAL A 170 -4.89 -10.39 64.28
N ASP A 171 -4.24 -9.23 64.33
CA ASP A 171 -3.41 -8.82 65.47
C ASP A 171 -4.26 -8.63 66.73
N GLN A 172 -5.44 -7.99 66.63
CA GLN A 172 -6.38 -7.88 67.74
C GLN A 172 -6.85 -9.25 68.24
N LEU A 173 -7.22 -10.15 67.33
CA LEU A 173 -7.63 -11.51 67.68
C LEU A 173 -6.49 -12.26 68.36
N ARG A 174 -5.26 -12.15 67.87
CA ARG A 174 -4.07 -12.76 68.52
C ARG A 174 -3.86 -12.25 69.94
N GLU A 175 -3.94 -10.94 70.16
CA GLU A 175 -3.82 -10.36 71.50
C GLU A 175 -4.93 -10.87 72.44
N THR A 176 -6.17 -10.98 71.97
CA THR A 176 -7.25 -11.53 72.79
C THR A 176 -7.01 -12.99 73.14
N LEU A 177 -6.48 -13.78 72.20
CA LEU A 177 -6.18 -15.19 72.39
C LEU A 177 -5.02 -15.39 73.37
N GLU A 178 -3.98 -14.56 73.30
CA GLU A 178 -2.90 -14.53 74.30
C GLU A 178 -3.42 -14.17 75.69
N LYS A 179 -4.28 -13.16 75.83
CA LYS A 179 -4.91 -12.80 77.11
C LYS A 179 -5.75 -13.94 77.71
N ILE A 180 -6.35 -14.79 76.86
CA ILE A 180 -7.10 -15.98 77.29
C ILE A 180 -6.15 -17.14 77.66
N GLN A 181 -4.98 -17.27 77.02
CA GLN A 181 -4.00 -18.33 77.27
C GLN A 181 -3.04 -18.04 78.46
N VAL A 182 -2.75 -16.77 78.77
CA VAL A 182 -1.98 -16.37 79.96
C VAL A 182 -2.87 -16.54 81.22
N PRO A 183 -2.42 -17.22 82.28
CA PRO A 183 -3.04 -18.48 82.71
C PRO A 183 -4.24 -18.38 83.66
N ASN A 184 -5.24 -19.25 83.42
CA ASN A 184 -6.20 -19.75 84.41
C ASN A 184 -5.56 -20.79 85.39
N PHE A 185 -4.24 -20.70 85.64
CA PHE A 185 -3.49 -21.63 86.51
C PHE A 185 -3.42 -21.20 87.99
N ALA A 186 -4.16 -20.17 88.40
CA ALA A 186 -4.04 -19.63 89.76
C ALA A 186 -5.09 -20.14 90.78
N VAL A 187 -6.03 -21.03 90.44
CA VAL A 187 -7.20 -21.29 91.33
C VAL A 187 -7.33 -22.72 91.87
N VAL A 188 -6.51 -23.71 91.50
CA VAL A 188 -6.65 -25.08 92.05
C VAL A 188 -5.35 -25.56 92.70
N GLY A 189 -5.00 -24.97 93.84
CA GLY A 189 -3.79 -25.31 94.59
C GLY A 189 -3.88 -25.03 96.08
N VAL A 190 -5.07 -25.08 96.67
CA VAL A 190 -5.25 -25.13 98.14
C VAL A 190 -6.44 -26.04 98.40
N LEU A 191 -6.34 -26.85 99.45
CA LEU A 191 -7.27 -27.88 99.93
C LEU A 191 -6.97 -29.28 99.38
N LEU A 192 -6.08 -30.00 100.07
CA LEU A 192 -6.50 -31.16 100.88
C LEU A 192 -5.35 -31.56 101.82
N ASN A 193 -5.58 -31.29 103.11
CA ASN A 193 -4.87 -31.88 104.25
C ASN A 193 -5.14 -33.39 104.30
N ASN A 194 -4.09 -34.19 104.56
CA ASN A 194 -3.96 -35.25 105.57
C ASN A 194 -2.90 -36.27 105.18
#